data_AF-A0A5J4PD10-F1
#
_entry.id   AF-A0A5J4PD10-F1
#
_cell.length_a   1.000
_cell.length_b   1.000
_cell.length_c   1.000
_cell.angle_alpha   90.00
_cell.angle_beta   90.00
_cell.angle_gamma   90.00
#
_symmetry.space_group_name_H-M   'P 1'
#
loop_
_entity.id
_entity.type
_entity.pdbx_description
1 polymer ?
#
loop_
_entity_poly.entity_id
_entity_poly.type
_entity_poly.pdbx_seq_one_letter_code
_entity_poly.pdbx_strand_id
1 'polypeptide(L)'
;PVVLLKRMSYEELERLAKREDIIQKLNEVYTKFDEYMSVKPDVKRASVAYFSMEYGLNSILKIYSGGLGVLAGDYLKEASDSNVDLCGVGFLYRYGYFTQTLSMEGQQVASYEPQNFGNLPIERVTDSEGHPLVVDVPYLNYFVHANVWKVQVGRIPLYLLDTDSELNGEFDRPITHQLYGGDWENRLKQEILLGIGGMLMLKALGIKKDIYHCNEGHAALINVQRICNYVAEGLTYDQAIELVRA
;
A
#
# COMPACT_ATOMS: atom_id res chain seq x y z
N PRO A 1 0.28 13.52 -13.41
CA PRO A 1 -0.95 14.38 -13.39
C PRO A 1 -1.03 15.31 -12.18
N VAL A 2 -0.88 14.81 -10.94
CA VAL A 2 -0.94 15.63 -9.71
C VAL A 2 0.01 16.83 -9.75
N VAL A 3 1.30 16.59 -10.04
CA VAL A 3 2.31 17.65 -10.12
C VAL A 3 2.02 18.63 -11.26
N LEU A 4 1.48 18.16 -12.39
CA LEU A 4 1.11 19.02 -13.52
C LEU A 4 0.02 20.01 -13.09
N LEU A 5 -1.07 19.51 -12.49
CA LEU A 5 -2.18 20.34 -12.02
C LEU A 5 -1.73 21.35 -10.95
N LYS A 6 -0.82 20.95 -10.05
CA LYS A 6 -0.24 21.86 -9.04
C LYS A 6 0.63 22.98 -9.62
N ARG A 7 1.18 22.79 -10.83
CA ARG A 7 2.04 23.79 -11.49
C ARG A 7 1.28 24.76 -12.38
N MET A 8 0.04 24.42 -12.75
CA MET A 8 -0.79 25.27 -13.60
C MET A 8 -1.34 26.45 -12.80
N SER A 9 -1.38 27.62 -13.41
CA SER A 9 -1.99 28.78 -12.75
C SER A 9 -3.51 28.62 -12.68
N TYR A 10 -4.13 29.30 -11.71
CA TYR A 10 -5.58 29.35 -11.59
C TYR A 10 -6.23 29.89 -12.88
N GLU A 11 -5.63 30.93 -13.48
CA GLU A 11 -6.08 31.53 -14.75
C GLU A 11 -6.03 30.53 -15.91
N GLU A 12 -4.99 29.71 -15.99
CA GLU A 12 -4.88 28.65 -17.01
C GLU A 12 -5.95 27.59 -16.81
N LEU A 13 -6.19 27.16 -15.56
CA LEU A 13 -7.24 26.20 -15.23
C LEU A 13 -8.62 26.74 -15.61
N GLU A 14 -8.94 28.00 -15.27
CA GLU A 14 -10.19 28.64 -15.67
C GLU A 14 -10.35 28.74 -17.19
N ARG A 15 -9.27 29.05 -17.91
CA ARG A 15 -9.28 29.11 -19.38
C ARG A 15 -9.58 27.74 -19.97
N LEU A 16 -8.96 26.68 -19.46
CA LEU A 16 -9.19 25.31 -19.95
C LEU A 16 -10.58 24.80 -19.57
N ALA A 17 -11.10 25.18 -18.40
CA ALA A 17 -12.45 24.83 -17.95
C ALA A 17 -13.57 25.46 -18.80
N LYS A 18 -13.26 26.44 -19.67
CA LYS A 18 -14.20 27.05 -20.62
C LYS A 18 -14.09 26.50 -22.04
N ARG A 19 -13.09 25.64 -22.31
CA ARG A 19 -12.86 25.07 -23.64
C ARG A 19 -13.72 23.84 -23.85
N GLU A 20 -14.74 23.95 -24.71
CA GLU A 20 -15.66 22.85 -25.03
C GLU A 20 -14.93 21.59 -25.50
N ASP A 21 -13.88 21.71 -26.31
CA ASP A 21 -13.11 20.58 -26.82
C ASP A 21 -12.38 19.79 -25.73
N ILE A 22 -11.96 20.48 -24.66
CA ILE A 22 -11.31 19.86 -23.49
C ILE A 22 -12.35 19.21 -22.60
N ILE A 23 -13.44 19.91 -22.31
CA ILE A 23 -14.54 19.41 -21.48
C ILE A 23 -15.13 18.15 -22.11
N GLN A 24 -15.33 18.13 -23.43
CA GLN A 24 -15.83 16.96 -24.14
C GLN A 24 -14.89 15.76 -23.98
N LYS A 25 -13.58 15.94 -24.23
CA LYS A 25 -12.59 14.86 -24.03
C LYS A 25 -12.52 14.38 -22.59
N LEU A 26 -12.61 15.30 -21.63
CA LEU A 26 -12.65 14.96 -20.21
C LEU A 26 -13.87 14.09 -19.90
N ASN A 27 -15.06 14.51 -20.35
CA ASN A 27 -16.30 13.78 -20.12
C ASN A 27 -16.28 12.39 -20.79
N GLU A 28 -15.72 12.26 -22.00
CA GLU A 28 -15.58 10.97 -22.67
C GLU A 28 -14.68 10.00 -21.89
N VAL A 29 -13.56 10.48 -21.35
CA VAL A 29 -12.64 9.68 -20.53
C VAL A 29 -13.30 9.33 -19.19
N TYR A 30 -13.95 10.31 -18.55
CA TYR A 30 -14.58 10.15 -17.25
C TYR A 30 -15.77 9.20 -17.31
N THR A 31 -16.59 9.26 -18.37
CA THR A 31 -17.70 8.32 -18.58
C THR A 31 -17.20 6.89 -18.67
N LYS A 32 -16.15 6.63 -19.47
CA LYS A 32 -15.53 5.29 -19.55
C LYS A 32 -14.95 4.83 -18.21
N PHE A 33 -14.35 5.76 -17.47
CA PHE A 33 -13.83 5.48 -16.14
C PHE A 33 -14.94 5.13 -15.15
N ASP A 34 -16.04 5.88 -15.13
CA ASP A 34 -17.19 5.62 -14.25
C ASP A 34 -17.90 4.30 -14.62
N GLU A 35 -18.09 4.04 -15.91
CA GLU A 35 -18.60 2.75 -16.40
C GLU A 35 -17.72 1.59 -15.94
N TYR A 36 -16.40 1.75 -16.00
CA TYR A 36 -15.47 0.77 -15.46
C TYR A 36 -15.60 0.67 -13.92
N MET A 37 -15.53 1.76 -13.18
CA MET A 37 -15.49 1.74 -11.72
C MET A 37 -16.81 1.31 -11.05
N SER A 38 -17.94 1.49 -11.73
CA SER A 38 -19.28 1.20 -11.18
C SER A 38 -19.64 -0.29 -11.17
N VAL A 39 -18.87 -1.14 -11.85
CA VAL A 39 -19.07 -2.59 -11.84
C VAL A 39 -18.76 -3.14 -10.45
N LYS A 40 -19.73 -3.81 -9.83
CA LYS A 40 -19.58 -4.43 -8.50
C LYS A 40 -18.81 -5.75 -8.59
N PRO A 41 -17.91 -6.06 -7.64
CA PRO A 41 -17.18 -7.33 -7.63
C PRO A 41 -18.08 -8.56 -7.69
N ASP A 42 -17.57 -9.63 -8.32
CA ASP A 42 -18.26 -10.92 -8.35
C ASP A 42 -18.23 -11.59 -6.97
N VAL A 43 -19.34 -11.49 -6.24
CA VAL A 43 -19.51 -12.05 -4.89
C VAL A 43 -19.40 -13.58 -4.82
N LYS A 44 -19.38 -14.28 -5.96
CA LYS A 44 -19.17 -15.74 -6.01
C LYS A 44 -17.70 -16.12 -5.95
N ARG A 45 -16.80 -15.19 -6.25
CA ARG A 45 -15.35 -15.40 -6.17
C ARG A 45 -14.87 -15.08 -4.75
N ALA A 46 -13.88 -15.85 -4.30
CA ALA A 46 -13.24 -15.58 -3.02
C ALA A 46 -12.58 -14.20 -3.04
N SER A 47 -12.78 -13.44 -1.97
CA SER A 47 -12.14 -12.16 -1.73
C SER A 47 -10.72 -12.35 -1.18
N VAL A 48 -9.79 -11.48 -1.57
CA VAL A 48 -8.35 -11.65 -1.30
C VAL A 48 -7.74 -10.42 -0.64
N ALA A 49 -6.95 -10.62 0.43
CA ALA A 49 -5.98 -9.63 0.90
C ALA A 49 -4.59 -10.08 0.44
N TYR A 50 -3.97 -9.32 -0.47
CA TYR A 50 -2.64 -9.58 -1.00
C TYR A 50 -1.60 -8.77 -0.24
N PHE A 51 -0.65 -9.43 0.40
CA PHE A 51 0.40 -8.76 1.18
C PHE A 51 1.74 -8.89 0.48
N SER A 52 2.42 -7.77 0.27
CA SER A 52 3.73 -7.72 -0.38
C SER A 52 4.56 -6.57 0.16
N MET A 53 5.88 -6.79 0.18
CA MET A 53 6.86 -5.73 0.42
C MET A 53 6.89 -4.71 -0.73
N GLU A 54 6.50 -5.10 -1.94
CA GLU A 54 6.61 -4.25 -3.13
C GLU A 54 5.47 -4.42 -4.14
N TYR A 55 5.21 -3.34 -4.89
CA TYR A 55 4.19 -3.23 -5.95
C TYR A 55 4.66 -2.38 -7.14
N GLY A 56 4.90 -3.01 -8.28
CA GLY A 56 5.31 -2.39 -9.54
C GLY A 56 4.14 -1.81 -10.31
N LEU A 57 3.67 -0.63 -9.92
CA LEU A 57 2.54 0.04 -10.56
C LEU A 57 2.98 1.07 -11.60
N ASN A 58 3.71 2.08 -11.14
CA ASN A 58 4.23 3.18 -11.94
C ASN A 58 5.45 3.77 -11.22
N SER A 59 6.41 4.30 -11.97
CA SER A 59 7.65 4.86 -11.43
C SER A 59 7.46 6.05 -10.48
N ILE A 60 6.29 6.70 -10.49
CA ILE A 60 5.95 7.78 -9.55
C ILE A 60 5.88 7.26 -8.10
N LEU A 61 5.45 6.01 -7.91
CA LEU A 61 5.41 5.37 -6.59
C LEU A 61 6.66 4.51 -6.45
N LYS A 62 7.63 4.97 -5.64
CA LYS A 62 8.88 4.23 -5.39
C LYS A 62 8.66 3.09 -4.40
N ILE A 63 7.78 2.15 -4.74
CA ILE A 63 7.39 1.01 -3.89
C ILE A 63 7.73 -0.34 -4.50
N TYR A 64 8.69 -0.40 -5.44
CA TYR A 64 9.19 -1.65 -6.01
C TYR A 64 10.66 -1.54 -6.43
N SER A 65 11.33 -2.68 -6.56
CA SER A 65 12.71 -2.78 -7.05
C SER A 65 12.85 -3.77 -8.21
N GLY A 66 12.05 -4.84 -8.25
CA GLY A 66 12.28 -5.94 -9.19
C GLY A 66 11.03 -6.66 -9.67
N GLY A 67 11.23 -7.87 -10.21
CA GLY A 67 10.18 -8.66 -10.86
C GLY A 67 9.06 -9.11 -9.92
N LEU A 68 9.36 -9.36 -8.64
CA LEU A 68 8.35 -9.73 -7.64
C LEU A 68 7.36 -8.58 -7.41
N GLY A 69 7.86 -7.34 -7.30
CA GLY A 69 7.04 -6.15 -7.26
C GLY A 69 6.20 -5.97 -8.52
N VAL A 70 6.79 -6.13 -9.72
CA VAL A 70 6.05 -6.05 -10.99
C VAL A 70 4.90 -7.06 -11.01
N LEU A 71 5.15 -8.31 -10.62
CA LEU A 71 4.12 -9.34 -10.54
C LEU A 71 2.99 -8.97 -9.57
N ALA A 72 3.32 -8.50 -8.37
CA ALA A 72 2.33 -8.03 -7.41
C ALA A 72 1.50 -6.86 -7.99
N GLY A 73 2.15 -5.90 -8.65
CA GLY A 73 1.47 -4.80 -9.33
C GLY A 73 0.52 -5.26 -10.45
N ASP A 74 0.94 -6.26 -11.22
CA ASP A 74 0.12 -6.82 -12.31
C ASP A 74 -1.05 -7.64 -11.78
N TYR A 75 -0.90 -8.37 -10.66
CA TYR A 75 -2.04 -9.00 -9.99
C TYR A 75 -3.09 -7.98 -9.55
N LEU A 76 -2.68 -6.82 -9.04
CA LEU A 76 -3.63 -5.76 -8.65
C LEU A 76 -4.36 -5.19 -9.87
N LYS A 77 -3.65 -4.96 -10.99
CA LYS A 77 -4.27 -4.48 -12.24
C LYS A 77 -5.23 -5.51 -12.82
N GLU A 78 -4.82 -6.77 -12.89
CA GLU A 78 -5.64 -7.85 -13.42
C GLU A 78 -6.86 -8.10 -12.52
N ALA A 79 -6.68 -8.12 -11.20
CA ALA A 79 -7.82 -8.23 -10.27
C ALA A 79 -8.81 -7.08 -10.44
N SER A 80 -8.30 -5.88 -10.74
CA SER A 80 -9.13 -4.73 -11.08
C SER A 80 -9.94 -5.01 -12.35
N ASP A 81 -9.31 -5.40 -13.45
CA ASP A 81 -9.96 -5.61 -14.74
C ASP A 81 -10.95 -6.78 -14.71
N SER A 82 -10.54 -7.88 -14.06
CA SER A 82 -11.35 -9.08 -13.82
C SER A 82 -12.41 -8.90 -12.71
N ASN A 83 -12.52 -7.71 -12.10
CA ASN A 83 -13.55 -7.36 -11.12
C ASN A 83 -13.59 -8.33 -9.92
N VAL A 84 -12.41 -8.69 -9.42
CA VAL A 84 -12.20 -9.52 -8.24
C VAL A 84 -12.14 -8.63 -7.00
N ASP A 85 -12.76 -9.07 -5.90
CA ASP A 85 -12.66 -8.35 -4.63
C ASP A 85 -11.29 -8.58 -3.96
N LEU A 86 -10.30 -7.80 -4.38
CA LEU A 86 -8.93 -7.84 -3.84
C LEU A 86 -8.60 -6.52 -3.15
N CYS A 87 -7.80 -6.57 -2.08
CA CYS A 87 -7.08 -5.41 -1.57
C CYS A 87 -5.59 -5.73 -1.39
N GLY A 88 -4.74 -4.76 -1.70
CA GLY A 88 -3.30 -4.86 -1.46
C GLY A 88 -2.92 -4.30 -0.09
N VAL A 89 -1.88 -4.87 0.52
CA VAL A 89 -1.23 -4.37 1.74
C VAL A 89 0.27 -4.33 1.54
N GLY A 90 0.91 -3.20 1.84
CA GLY A 90 2.35 -3.00 1.72
C GLY A 90 2.85 -1.75 2.42
N PHE A 91 3.94 -1.18 1.92
CA PHE A 91 4.60 -0.02 2.51
C PHE A 91 4.66 1.20 1.61
N LEU A 92 4.52 2.37 2.24
CA LEU A 92 4.85 3.64 1.60
C LEU A 92 6.29 3.98 1.96
N TYR A 93 7.22 3.67 1.07
CA TYR A 93 8.62 3.91 1.35
C TYR A 93 9.01 5.38 1.20
N ARG A 94 9.80 5.93 2.13
CA ARG A 94 10.28 7.32 2.02
C ARG A 94 11.23 7.52 0.83
N TYR A 95 12.15 6.58 0.60
CA TYR A 95 13.20 6.68 -0.43
C TYR A 95 13.06 5.64 -1.53
N GLY A 96 12.24 4.60 -1.32
CA GLY A 96 12.10 3.46 -2.22
C GLY A 96 13.33 2.56 -2.21
N TYR A 97 13.74 2.08 -3.38
CA TYR A 97 14.98 1.28 -3.52
C TYR A 97 16.20 2.19 -3.62
N PHE A 98 16.61 2.58 -4.82
CA PHE A 98 17.54 3.69 -5.05
C PHE A 98 17.43 4.14 -6.52
N THR A 99 17.94 5.34 -6.82
CA THR A 99 18.16 5.79 -8.20
C THR A 99 19.61 5.51 -8.58
N GLN A 100 19.79 4.70 -9.63
CA GLN A 100 21.12 4.35 -10.14
C GLN A 100 21.63 5.46 -11.06
N THR A 101 22.85 5.93 -10.82
CA THR A 101 23.63 6.74 -11.77
C THR A 101 25.01 6.12 -11.97
N LEU A 102 25.68 6.50 -13.06
CA LEU A 102 27.04 6.07 -13.35
C LEU A 102 28.01 7.24 -13.20
N SER A 103 29.12 7.03 -12.50
CA SER A 103 30.21 8.01 -12.44
C SER A 103 30.94 8.11 -13.78
N MET A 104 31.81 9.12 -13.92
CA MET A 104 32.66 9.29 -15.11
C MET A 104 33.58 8.08 -15.34
N GLU A 105 33.91 7.35 -14.27
CA GLU A 105 34.73 6.14 -14.26
C GLU A 105 33.90 4.86 -14.46
N GLY A 106 32.59 4.98 -14.71
CA GLY A 106 31.68 3.86 -14.92
C GLY A 106 31.27 3.13 -13.64
N GLN A 107 31.49 3.70 -12.46
CA GLN A 107 31.05 3.10 -11.20
C GLN A 107 29.58 3.41 -10.91
N GLN A 108 28.88 2.44 -10.34
CA GLN A 108 27.51 2.64 -9.86
C GLN A 108 27.51 3.58 -8.64
N VAL A 109 26.68 4.60 -8.71
CA VAL A 109 26.37 5.51 -7.60
C VAL A 109 24.88 5.38 -7.28
N ALA A 110 24.57 5.13 -6.01
CA ALA A 110 23.20 5.01 -5.52
C ALA A 110 22.77 6.34 -4.89
N SER A 111 21.70 6.93 -5.41
CA SER A 111 21.06 8.13 -4.85
C SER A 111 19.72 7.78 -4.20
N TYR A 112 19.47 8.37 -3.03
CA TYR A 112 18.25 8.18 -2.25
C TYR A 112 17.51 9.51 -2.13
N GLU A 113 16.54 9.72 -3.01
CA GLU A 113 15.74 10.93 -3.00
C GLU A 113 14.40 10.70 -2.31
N PRO A 114 14.10 11.44 -1.22
CA PRO A 114 12.86 11.29 -0.49
C PRO A 114 11.67 11.65 -1.38
N GLN A 115 10.61 10.84 -1.32
CA GLN A 115 9.35 11.14 -1.97
C GLN A 115 8.61 12.24 -1.20
N ASN A 116 8.06 13.21 -1.92
CA ASN A 116 7.07 14.13 -1.35
C ASN A 116 5.69 13.48 -1.47
N PHE A 117 5.19 12.90 -0.37
CA PHE A 117 3.89 12.21 -0.32
C PHE A 117 2.73 13.10 -0.78
N GLY A 118 2.79 14.41 -0.55
CA GLY A 118 1.77 15.35 -1.03
C GLY A 118 1.71 15.49 -2.55
N ASN A 119 2.70 15.00 -3.29
CA ASN A 119 2.73 15.02 -4.76
C ASN A 119 2.39 13.66 -5.39
N LEU A 120 2.16 12.64 -4.56
CA LEU A 120 1.80 11.30 -5.01
C LEU A 120 0.27 11.17 -5.17
N PRO A 121 -0.21 10.28 -6.05
CA PRO A 121 -1.64 9.99 -6.20
C PRO A 121 -2.12 9.05 -5.07
N ILE A 122 -2.00 9.52 -3.83
CA ILE A 122 -2.34 8.76 -2.62
C ILE A 122 -3.26 9.58 -1.73
N GLU A 123 -4.08 8.88 -0.97
CA GLU A 123 -5.01 9.46 0.00
C GLU A 123 -4.64 8.98 1.40
N ARG A 124 -4.75 9.88 2.38
CA ARG A 124 -4.61 9.49 3.79
C ARG A 124 -5.90 8.84 4.25
N VAL A 125 -5.80 7.66 4.84
CA VAL A 125 -6.97 6.98 5.39
C VAL A 125 -7.32 7.58 6.75
N THR A 126 -8.60 7.80 7.00
CA THR A 126 -9.12 8.38 8.23
C THR A 126 -10.00 7.39 8.99
N ASP A 127 -10.11 7.56 10.29
CA ASP A 127 -11.06 6.85 11.13
C ASP A 127 -12.50 7.41 10.99
N SER A 128 -13.42 6.90 11.81
CA SER A 128 -14.82 7.31 11.83
C SER A 128 -15.06 8.75 12.30
N GLU A 129 -14.09 9.35 12.99
CA GLU A 129 -14.15 10.73 13.47
C GLU A 129 -13.51 11.72 12.47
N GLY A 130 -12.91 11.20 11.39
CA GLY A 130 -12.21 11.99 10.37
C GLY A 130 -10.76 12.30 10.73
N HIS A 131 -10.23 11.71 11.81
CA HIS A 131 -8.81 11.82 12.14
C HIS A 131 -7.99 10.81 11.32
N PRO A 132 -6.70 11.09 11.05
CA PRO A 132 -5.84 10.13 10.37
C PRO A 132 -5.80 8.78 11.09
N LEU A 133 -6.03 7.69 10.36
CA LEU A 133 -5.95 6.36 10.91
C LEU A 133 -4.49 6.03 11.24
N VAL A 134 -4.25 5.74 12.51
CA VAL A 134 -2.97 5.25 13.02
C VAL A 134 -3.19 3.84 13.59
N VAL A 135 -2.32 2.92 13.20
CA VAL A 135 -2.35 1.53 13.66
C VAL A 135 -1.21 1.32 14.65
N ASP A 136 -1.56 0.93 15.87
CA ASP A 136 -0.59 0.61 16.92
C ASP A 136 -0.15 -0.84 16.76
N VAL A 137 1.10 -1.03 16.34
CA VAL A 137 1.66 -2.35 16.07
C VAL A 137 2.53 -2.77 17.26
N PRO A 138 2.22 -3.89 17.92
CA PRO A 138 2.99 -4.34 19.08
C PRO A 138 4.37 -4.84 18.64
N TYR A 139 5.40 -4.21 19.19
CA TYR A 139 6.77 -4.72 19.26
C TYR A 139 7.02 -5.23 20.68
N LEU A 140 8.24 -5.68 20.99
CA LEU A 140 8.51 -6.41 22.25
C LEU A 140 7.89 -5.75 23.50
N ASN A 141 8.25 -4.50 23.79
CA ASN A 141 7.82 -3.79 25.01
C ASN A 141 7.22 -2.40 24.71
N TYR A 142 6.89 -2.13 23.44
CA TYR A 142 6.42 -0.82 22.98
C TYR A 142 5.59 -0.99 21.69
N PHE A 143 4.95 0.10 21.26
CA PHE A 143 4.20 0.14 20.01
C PHE A 143 4.94 0.99 18.97
N VAL A 144 4.90 0.53 17.73
CA VAL A 144 5.22 1.36 16.57
C VAL A 144 3.91 1.81 15.93
N HIS A 145 3.81 3.10 15.68
CA HIS A 145 2.62 3.75 15.16
C HIS A 145 2.71 3.87 13.64
N ALA A 146 1.81 3.21 12.91
CA ALA A 146 1.80 3.25 11.45
C ALA A 146 0.63 4.09 10.92
N ASN A 147 0.94 5.14 10.17
CA ASN A 147 -0.07 5.85 9.39
C ASN A 147 -0.50 4.96 8.22
N VAL A 148 -1.78 5.08 7.84
CA VAL A 148 -2.34 4.33 6.72
C VAL A 148 -2.60 5.26 5.54
N TRP A 149 -2.00 4.92 4.41
CA TRP A 149 -2.24 5.57 3.12
C TRP A 149 -2.93 4.61 2.17
N LYS A 150 -3.65 5.15 1.19
CA LYS A 150 -4.36 4.39 0.18
C LYS A 150 -3.97 4.86 -1.22
N VAL A 151 -3.65 3.90 -2.08
CA VAL A 151 -3.53 4.06 -3.53
C VAL A 151 -4.69 3.32 -4.17
N GLN A 152 -5.35 3.94 -5.14
CA GLN A 152 -6.42 3.29 -5.90
C GLN A 152 -5.85 2.75 -7.22
N VAL A 153 -5.78 1.42 -7.35
CA VAL A 153 -5.32 0.72 -8.57
C VAL A 153 -6.55 0.21 -9.31
N GLY A 154 -7.12 1.08 -10.15
CA GLY A 154 -8.44 0.82 -10.73
C GLY A 154 -9.48 0.63 -9.61
N ARG A 155 -10.13 -0.54 -9.53
CA ARG A 155 -11.09 -0.91 -8.48
C ARG A 155 -10.43 -1.39 -7.19
N ILE A 156 -9.13 -1.70 -7.23
CA ILE A 156 -8.42 -2.35 -6.12
C ILE A 156 -7.79 -1.31 -5.18
N PRO A 157 -8.18 -1.26 -3.90
CA PRO A 157 -7.49 -0.45 -2.91
C PRO A 157 -6.17 -1.13 -2.51
N LEU A 158 -5.06 -0.39 -2.61
CA LEU A 158 -3.76 -0.76 -2.05
C LEU A 158 -3.48 0.11 -0.83
N TYR A 159 -3.44 -0.51 0.34
CA TYR A 159 -3.12 0.14 1.60
C TYR A 159 -1.63 0.08 1.89
N LEU A 160 -1.05 1.21 2.24
CA LEU A 160 0.37 1.38 2.48
C LEU A 160 0.61 1.91 3.89
N LEU A 161 1.39 1.15 4.68
CA LEU A 161 1.79 1.53 6.03
C LEU A 161 3.03 2.42 5.99
N ASP A 162 3.07 3.40 6.90
CA ASP A 162 4.11 4.42 7.00
C ASP A 162 4.43 4.74 8.46
N THR A 163 5.67 4.48 8.87
CA THR A 163 6.17 4.74 10.24
C THR A 163 6.95 6.05 10.35
N ASP A 164 7.18 6.78 9.25
CA ASP A 164 7.91 8.06 9.25
C ASP A 164 7.04 9.20 9.78
N SER A 165 6.85 9.22 11.11
CA SER A 165 6.07 10.24 11.80
C SER A 165 6.60 10.54 13.20
N GLU A 166 6.16 11.68 13.74
CA GLU A 166 6.57 12.15 15.07
C GLU A 166 6.09 11.27 16.23
N LEU A 167 5.12 10.38 15.98
CA LEU A 167 4.66 9.39 16.97
C LEU A 167 5.73 8.35 17.28
N ASN A 168 6.66 8.11 16.36
CA ASN A 168 7.72 7.12 16.50
C ASN A 168 9.06 7.76 16.85
N GLY A 169 9.85 7.02 17.62
CA GLY A 169 11.25 7.32 17.87
C GLY A 169 12.10 7.22 16.60
N GLU A 170 13.29 7.83 16.63
CA GLU A 170 14.21 7.89 15.48
C GLU A 170 14.63 6.51 14.95
N PHE A 171 14.53 5.46 15.77
CA PHE A 171 14.88 4.09 15.41
C PHE A 171 13.77 3.32 14.67
N ASP A 172 12.52 3.81 14.70
CA ASP A 172 11.38 3.11 14.10
C ASP A 172 10.81 3.84 12.87
N ARG A 173 11.07 5.15 12.72
CA ARG A 173 10.81 5.85 11.45
C ARG A 173 11.50 5.18 10.24
N PRO A 174 12.75 4.67 10.36
CA PRO A 174 13.42 4.01 9.25
C PRO A 174 12.82 2.69 8.77
N ILE A 175 11.87 2.10 9.50
CA ILE A 175 11.22 0.84 9.09
C ILE A 175 10.61 0.99 7.70
N THR A 176 9.99 2.13 7.38
CA THR A 176 9.45 2.42 6.04
C THR A 176 10.32 3.37 5.22
N HIS A 177 11.62 3.49 5.49
CA HIS A 177 12.49 4.35 4.67
C HIS A 177 12.86 3.71 3.33
N GLN A 178 13.36 2.47 3.36
CA GLN A 178 13.96 1.81 2.20
C GLN A 178 13.38 0.43 1.97
N LEU A 179 13.14 0.11 0.69
CA LEU A 179 12.80 -1.23 0.24
C LEU A 179 14.08 -2.07 0.22
N TYR A 180 14.07 -3.21 0.93
CA TYR A 180 15.23 -4.09 1.10
C TYR A 180 16.50 -3.38 1.61
N GLY A 181 16.33 -2.32 2.42
CA GLY A 181 17.41 -1.62 3.09
C GLY A 181 17.46 -1.90 4.59
N GLY A 182 18.42 -1.28 5.26
CA GLY A 182 18.67 -1.48 6.68
C GLY A 182 19.40 -2.78 7.01
N ASP A 183 19.39 -3.16 8.28
CA ASP A 183 19.99 -4.38 8.80
C ASP A 183 18.95 -5.48 9.05
N TRP A 184 19.39 -6.61 9.62
CA TRP A 184 18.53 -7.73 9.97
C TRP A 184 17.43 -7.36 10.96
N GLU A 185 17.70 -6.44 11.88
CA GLU A 185 16.70 -5.97 12.83
C GLU A 185 15.62 -5.18 12.11
N ASN A 186 15.99 -4.20 11.28
CA ASN A 186 15.05 -3.44 10.48
C ASN A 186 14.22 -4.35 9.56
N ARG A 187 14.85 -5.38 9.00
CA ARG A 187 14.14 -6.38 8.19
C ARG A 187 13.06 -7.11 8.98
N LEU A 188 13.38 -7.61 10.18
CA LEU A 188 12.40 -8.23 11.06
C LEU A 188 11.30 -7.23 11.45
N LYS A 189 11.66 -5.97 11.73
CA LYS A 189 10.69 -4.92 12.04
C LYS A 189 9.73 -4.70 10.88
N GLN A 190 10.20 -4.70 9.63
CA GLN A 190 9.35 -4.62 8.44
C GLN A 190 8.43 -5.84 8.33
N GLU A 191 8.91 -7.06 8.59
CA GLU A 191 8.07 -8.27 8.52
C GLU A 191 6.98 -8.27 9.60
N ILE A 192 7.29 -7.80 10.82
CA ILE A 192 6.30 -7.57 11.90
C ILE A 192 5.27 -6.55 11.44
N LEU A 193 5.72 -5.42 10.90
CA LEU A 193 4.84 -4.35 10.44
C LEU A 193 3.92 -4.82 9.31
N LEU A 194 4.44 -5.57 8.34
CA LEU A 194 3.68 -6.07 7.19
C LEU A 194 2.65 -7.10 7.65
N GLY A 195 3.08 -8.09 8.44
CA GLY A 195 2.22 -9.20 8.82
C GLY A 195 1.24 -8.83 9.93
N ILE A 196 1.75 -8.46 11.10
CA ILE A 196 0.92 -8.10 12.26
C ILE A 196 0.26 -6.75 12.03
N GLY A 197 1.05 -5.73 11.68
CA GLY A 197 0.53 -4.37 11.46
C GLY A 197 -0.49 -4.32 10.32
N GLY A 198 -0.24 -5.02 9.22
CA GLY A 198 -1.21 -5.11 8.13
C GLY A 198 -2.52 -5.80 8.52
N MET A 199 -2.48 -6.86 9.32
CA MET A 199 -3.69 -7.51 9.85
C MET A 199 -4.46 -6.62 10.83
N LEU A 200 -3.77 -5.87 11.69
CA LEU A 200 -4.38 -4.91 12.59
C LEU A 200 -5.02 -3.74 11.84
N MET A 201 -4.38 -3.28 10.76
CA MET A 201 -4.92 -2.27 9.85
C MET A 201 -6.20 -2.75 9.17
N LEU A 202 -6.21 -3.97 8.61
CA LEU A 202 -7.44 -4.54 8.03
C LEU A 202 -8.57 -4.63 9.06
N LYS A 203 -8.25 -5.05 10.29
CA LYS A 203 -9.22 -5.08 11.40
C LYS A 203 -9.78 -3.69 11.72
N ALA A 204 -8.92 -2.67 11.82
CA ALA A 204 -9.33 -1.29 12.08
C ALA A 204 -10.23 -0.73 10.96
N LEU A 205 -10.00 -1.14 9.72
CA LEU A 205 -10.83 -0.77 8.56
C LEU A 205 -12.10 -1.61 8.41
N GLY A 206 -12.32 -2.62 9.26
CA GLY A 206 -13.44 -3.56 9.13
C GLY A 206 -13.36 -4.44 7.89
N ILE A 207 -12.16 -4.62 7.31
CA ILE A 207 -11.95 -5.41 6.11
C ILE A 207 -11.66 -6.86 6.51
N LYS A 208 -12.54 -7.76 6.09
CA LYS A 208 -12.36 -9.21 6.17
C LYS A 208 -12.32 -9.79 4.76
N LYS A 209 -11.42 -10.75 4.54
CA LYS A 209 -11.25 -11.45 3.26
C LYS A 209 -11.29 -12.96 3.48
N ASP A 210 -11.59 -13.69 2.42
CA ASP A 210 -11.62 -15.15 2.44
C ASP A 210 -10.19 -15.71 2.41
N ILE A 211 -9.32 -15.09 1.62
CA ILE A 211 -7.93 -15.54 1.40
C ILE A 211 -6.96 -14.42 1.79
N TYR A 212 -5.92 -14.78 2.53
CA TYR A 212 -4.79 -13.91 2.88
C TYR A 212 -3.54 -14.41 2.17
N HIS A 213 -3.22 -13.78 1.04
CA HIS A 213 -2.11 -14.20 0.19
C HIS A 213 -0.80 -13.55 0.68
N CYS A 214 0.17 -14.40 1.03
CA CYS A 214 1.52 -14.00 1.38
C CYS A 214 2.38 -13.99 0.11
N ASN A 215 2.80 -12.82 -0.36
CA ASN A 215 3.84 -12.72 -1.37
C ASN A 215 5.18 -12.97 -0.67
N GLU A 216 5.66 -14.19 -0.79
CA GLU A 216 6.89 -14.73 -0.21
C GLU A 216 6.89 -14.73 1.34
N GLY A 217 8.02 -15.14 1.93
CA GLY A 217 8.15 -15.31 3.38
C GLY A 217 8.00 -14.02 4.20
N HIS A 218 8.05 -12.85 3.56
CA HIS A 218 8.00 -11.54 4.21
C HIS A 218 6.68 -11.25 4.92
N ALA A 219 5.61 -11.88 4.44
CA ALA A 219 4.27 -11.76 4.97
C ALA A 219 3.90 -12.90 5.95
N ALA A 220 4.85 -13.78 6.31
CA ALA A 220 4.55 -14.98 7.10
C ALA A 220 3.92 -14.69 8.47
N LEU A 221 4.20 -13.53 9.07
CA LEU A 221 3.63 -13.12 10.36
C LEU A 221 2.12 -12.82 10.32
N ILE A 222 1.50 -12.75 9.14
CA ILE A 222 0.04 -12.78 8.98
C ILE A 222 -0.54 -13.99 9.69
N ASN A 223 0.07 -15.17 9.51
CA ASN A 223 -0.43 -16.42 10.04
C ASN A 223 -0.43 -16.41 11.57
N VAL A 224 0.61 -15.84 12.18
CA VAL A 224 0.70 -15.67 13.64
C VAL A 224 -0.43 -14.75 14.14
N GLN A 225 -0.62 -13.59 13.51
CA GLN A 225 -1.68 -12.68 13.92
C GLN A 225 -3.08 -13.27 13.73
N ARG A 226 -3.31 -14.05 12.65
CA ARG A 226 -4.58 -14.76 12.43
C ARG A 226 -4.84 -15.80 13.52
N ILE A 227 -3.84 -16.58 13.93
CA ILE A 227 -3.96 -17.51 15.07
C ILE A 227 -4.35 -16.75 16.34
N CYS A 228 -3.65 -15.65 16.66
CA CYS A 228 -3.96 -14.81 17.82
C CYS A 228 -5.41 -14.30 17.79
N ASN A 229 -5.89 -13.86 16.62
CA ASN A 229 -7.27 -13.39 16.45
C ASN A 229 -8.29 -14.51 16.75
N TYR A 230 -8.11 -15.70 16.17
CA TYR A 230 -9.01 -16.83 16.39
C TYR A 230 -9.03 -17.33 17.84
N VAL A 231 -7.85 -17.35 18.49
CA VAL A 231 -7.77 -17.69 19.92
C VAL A 231 -8.48 -16.64 20.78
N ALA A 232 -8.33 -15.36 20.46
CA ALA A 232 -9.05 -14.29 21.14
C ALA A 232 -10.58 -14.34 20.92
N GLU A 233 -11.03 -14.93 19.80
CA GLU A 233 -12.44 -15.21 19.52
C GLU A 233 -12.97 -16.48 20.22
N GLY A 234 -12.11 -17.19 20.97
CA GLY A 234 -12.49 -18.33 21.81
C GLY A 234 -12.17 -19.71 21.25
N LEU A 235 -11.47 -19.80 20.11
CA LEU A 235 -10.99 -21.08 19.59
C LEU A 235 -9.76 -21.57 20.36
N THR A 236 -9.55 -22.89 20.36
CA THR A 236 -8.28 -23.45 20.82
C THR A 236 -7.17 -23.16 19.80
N TYR A 237 -5.91 -23.22 20.23
CA TYR A 237 -4.77 -23.08 19.33
C TYR A 237 -4.81 -24.08 18.17
N ASP A 238 -5.17 -25.34 18.45
CA ASP A 238 -5.26 -26.39 17.42
C ASP A 238 -6.35 -26.09 16.39
N GLN A 239 -7.52 -25.59 16.83
CA GLN A 239 -8.59 -25.15 15.91
C GLN A 239 -8.16 -23.95 15.07
N ALA A 240 -7.48 -22.97 15.69
CA ALA A 240 -7.00 -21.78 15.01
C ALA A 240 -5.96 -22.11 13.93
N ILE A 241 -5.06 -23.07 14.19
CA ILE A 241 -4.09 -23.54 13.19
C ILE A 241 -4.78 -24.13 11.97
N GLU A 242 -5.78 -24.99 12.16
CA GLU A 242 -6.47 -25.63 11.04
C GLU A 242 -7.19 -24.61 10.16
N LEU A 243 -7.77 -23.56 10.76
CA LEU A 243 -8.38 -22.45 10.02
C LEU A 243 -7.38 -21.53 9.30
N VAL A 244 -6.16 -21.41 9.81
CA VAL A 244 -5.11 -20.60 9.16
C VAL A 244 -4.45 -21.37 8.01
N ARG A 245 -4.40 -22.71 8.10
CA ARG A 245 -3.90 -23.60 7.04
C ARG A 245 -4.86 -23.75 5.86
N ALA A 246 -6.17 -23.71 6.13
CA ALA A 246 -7.23 -23.75 5.12
C ALA A 246 -7.31 -22.44 4.32
#